data_AF-A0AAD4HE58-F1
#
_entry.id   AF-A0AAD4HE58-F1
#
_cell.length_a   1.000
_cell.length_b   1.000
_cell.length_c   1.000
_cell.angle_alpha   90.00
_cell.angle_beta   90.00
_cell.angle_gamma   90.00
#
_symmetry.space_group_name_H-M   'P 1'
#
loop_
_entity.id
_entity.type
_entity.pdbx_description
1 polymer ?
#
loop_
_entity_poly.entity_id
_entity_poly.type
_entity_poly.pdbx_seq_one_letter_code
_entity_poly.pdbx_strand_id
1 'polypeptide(L)'
;RELKVWLRLKHQTIVPLLGFAYVNSSSKFPALVSQWMPSGMLSVYLKETTIITAFAKVKGVAAGLDYLHGSNMVHGNITSSNVLVDIKEGEYIARLTGFSLATIFSGCLGDRTFGSNVRTGAIRWIAPELLKVHDQPANGAPTTQTDIYSFGRVMFHVLTLVIPWNDMNDIVVLQRILRGEDISRPATPDMTTARWNEIAQCWSSDVSARPPLCPLAPSPVLASLTLRHARLRHSHSLSMA
;
A
#
# COMPACT_ATOMS: atom_id res chain seq x y z
N ARG A 1 17.81 1.79 -13.09
CA ARG A 1 16.69 2.15 -14.00
C ARG A 1 15.56 2.80 -13.21
N GLU A 2 15.01 2.12 -12.20
CA GLU A 2 13.91 2.58 -11.34
C GLU A 2 14.18 3.92 -10.63
N LEU A 3 15.38 4.12 -10.06
CA LEU A 3 15.74 5.40 -9.42
C LEU A 3 15.64 6.60 -10.38
N LYS A 4 16.00 6.41 -11.67
CA LYS A 4 15.88 7.46 -12.69
C LYS A 4 14.42 7.77 -13.01
N VAL A 5 13.53 6.77 -12.89
CA VAL A 5 12.09 6.96 -13.04
C VAL A 5 11.55 7.70 -11.82
N TRP A 6 11.88 7.25 -10.60
CA TRP A 6 11.42 7.90 -9.36
C TRP A 6 11.84 9.38 -9.27
N LEU A 7 13.09 9.71 -9.64
CA LEU A 7 13.54 11.11 -9.72
C LEU A 7 12.69 12.00 -10.65
N ARG A 8 12.00 11.41 -11.63
CA ARG A 8 11.16 12.13 -12.60
C ARG A 8 9.68 12.15 -12.21
N LEU A 9 9.26 11.32 -11.25
CA LEU A 9 7.88 11.27 -10.81
C LEU A 9 7.50 12.57 -10.09
N LYS A 10 6.43 13.21 -10.55
CA LYS A 10 5.91 14.45 -9.99
C LYS A 10 4.41 14.28 -9.76
N HIS A 11 4.06 13.83 -8.56
CA HIS A 11 2.67 13.66 -8.16
C HIS A 11 2.50 13.86 -6.66
N GLN A 12 1.38 14.43 -6.24
CA GLN A 12 1.12 14.79 -4.84
C GLN A 12 1.04 13.57 -3.90
N THR A 13 0.76 12.38 -4.42
CA THR A 13 0.69 11.13 -3.63
C THR A 13 1.94 10.26 -3.77
N ILE A 14 3.03 10.80 -4.31
CA ILE A 14 4.35 10.15 -4.36
C ILE A 14 5.31 10.96 -3.50
N VAL A 15 6.10 10.30 -2.66
CA VAL A 15 7.18 10.96 -1.91
C VAL A 15 8.28 11.38 -2.89
N PRO A 16 8.65 12.68 -2.96
CA PRO A 16 9.72 13.12 -3.85
C PRO A 16 11.08 12.53 -3.45
N LEU A 17 11.76 11.93 -4.41
CA LEU A 17 13.17 11.60 -4.30
C LEU A 17 14.00 12.84 -4.63
N LEU A 18 14.80 13.29 -3.67
CA LEU A 18 15.65 14.49 -3.81
C LEU A 18 17.01 14.14 -4.43
N GLY A 19 17.47 12.91 -4.22
CA GLY A 19 18.73 12.43 -4.78
C GLY A 19 19.28 11.22 -4.05
N PHE A 20 20.60 11.08 -4.11
CA PHE A 20 21.34 10.07 -3.37
C PHE A 20 22.61 10.68 -2.78
N ALA A 21 23.09 10.12 -1.68
CA ALA A 21 24.28 10.59 -0.99
C ALA A 21 25.12 9.42 -0.50
N TYR A 22 26.45 9.57 -0.50
CA TYR A 22 27.34 8.63 0.18
C TYR A 22 27.55 9.16 1.60
N VAL A 23 27.04 8.43 2.60
CA VAL A 23 27.06 8.87 4.00
C VAL A 23 28.49 8.92 4.56
N ASN A 24 29.37 8.08 4.01
CA ASN A 24 30.81 8.10 4.28
C ASN A 24 31.57 7.55 3.08
N SER A 25 32.85 7.91 2.95
CA SER A 25 33.74 7.47 1.86
C SER A 25 33.91 5.95 1.80
N SER A 26 33.60 5.25 2.89
CA SER A 26 33.63 3.78 2.98
C SER A 26 32.29 3.10 2.67
N SER A 27 31.21 3.85 2.40
CA SER A 27 29.90 3.28 2.08
C SER A 27 29.95 2.54 0.75
N LYS A 28 29.73 1.22 0.78
CA LYS A 28 29.62 0.40 -0.43
C LYS A 28 28.42 0.75 -1.30
N PHE A 29 27.38 1.35 -0.72
CA PHE A 29 26.14 1.70 -1.41
C PHE A 29 25.69 3.12 -1.07
N PRO A 30 25.14 3.88 -2.04
CA PRO A 30 24.60 5.20 -1.78
C PRO A 30 23.30 5.12 -0.98
N ALA A 31 23.09 6.07 -0.07
CA ALA A 31 21.82 6.30 0.59
C ALA A 31 20.87 7.09 -0.32
N LEU A 32 19.58 6.79 -0.27
CA LEU A 32 18.55 7.57 -0.95
C LEU A 32 18.10 8.73 -0.06
N VAL A 33 18.02 9.92 -0.65
CA VAL A 33 17.57 11.14 0.04
C VAL A 33 16.20 11.50 -0.51
N SER A 34 15.18 11.52 0.35
CA SER A 34 13.80 11.83 -0.01
C SER A 34 13.24 12.90 0.91
N GLN A 35 12.15 13.55 0.48
CA GLN A 35 11.48 14.55 1.30
C GLN A 35 10.96 13.90 2.60
N TRP A 36 11.26 14.53 3.74
CA TRP A 36 10.76 14.10 5.04
C TRP A 36 9.25 14.31 5.18
N MET A 37 8.55 13.32 5.72
CA MET A 37 7.12 13.38 6.03
C MET A 37 6.94 13.34 7.56
N PRO A 38 6.63 14.47 8.21
CA PRO A 38 6.65 14.57 9.67
C PRO A 38 5.56 13.73 10.35
N SER A 39 4.44 13.46 9.67
CA SER A 39 3.36 12.63 10.23
C SER A 39 3.64 11.12 10.15
N GLY A 40 4.80 10.72 9.60
CA GLY A 40 5.26 9.34 9.65
C GLY A 40 4.47 8.37 8.78
N MET A 41 4.52 7.08 9.14
CA MET A 41 3.92 5.98 8.39
C MET A 41 2.44 5.81 8.71
N LEU A 42 1.65 5.41 7.71
CA LEU A 42 0.24 5.05 7.89
C LEU A 42 0.08 3.92 8.93
N SER A 43 0.98 2.94 8.97
CA SER A 43 0.95 1.85 9.96
C SER A 43 1.06 2.31 11.41
N VAL A 44 1.73 3.44 11.68
CA VAL A 44 1.81 4.05 13.01
C VAL A 44 0.55 4.87 13.25
N TYR A 45 0.18 5.70 12.27
CA TYR A 45 -1.01 6.54 12.34
C TYR A 45 -2.30 5.75 12.63
N LEU A 46 -2.45 4.56 12.04
CA LEU A 46 -3.64 3.71 12.22
C LEU A 46 -3.83 3.22 13.66
N LYS A 47 -2.78 3.22 14.50
CA LYS A 47 -2.87 2.81 15.91
C LYS A 47 -3.52 3.86 16.80
N GLU A 48 -3.47 5.13 16.39
CA GLU A 48 -3.85 6.29 17.20
C GLU A 48 -5.05 7.05 16.60
N THR A 49 -5.71 6.47 15.59
CA THR A 49 -6.72 7.18 14.79
C THR A 49 -8.06 6.45 14.76
N THR A 50 -9.09 7.16 14.30
CA THR A 50 -10.40 6.57 14.00
C THR A 50 -10.48 6.11 12.56
N ILE A 51 -11.38 5.18 12.26
CA ILE A 51 -11.58 4.68 10.90
C ILE A 51 -11.94 5.81 9.91
N ILE A 52 -12.73 6.79 10.34
CA ILE A 52 -13.25 7.89 9.51
C ILE A 52 -12.09 8.74 8.94
N THR A 53 -11.10 9.05 9.77
CA THR A 53 -9.91 9.82 9.38
C THR A 53 -8.94 9.00 8.53
N ALA A 54 -8.99 7.66 8.63
CA ALA A 54 -8.14 6.76 7.88
C ALA A 54 -8.61 6.54 6.43
N PHE A 55 -9.92 6.54 6.17
CA PHE A 55 -10.47 6.29 4.83
C PHE A 55 -10.07 7.31 3.75
N ALA A 56 -9.98 8.59 4.10
CA ALA A 56 -9.55 9.63 3.15
C ALA A 56 -8.15 9.34 2.56
N LYS A 57 -7.34 8.57 3.29
CA LYS A 57 -5.97 8.20 2.93
C LYS A 57 -5.92 7.10 1.86
N VAL A 58 -6.93 6.23 1.79
CA VAL A 58 -7.03 5.18 0.76
C VAL A 58 -7.13 5.78 -0.64
N LYS A 59 -7.83 6.91 -0.81
CA LYS A 59 -7.88 7.63 -2.09
C LYS A 59 -6.50 8.08 -2.56
N GLY A 60 -5.68 8.60 -1.64
CA GLY A 60 -4.33 9.03 -1.98
C GLY A 60 -3.45 7.87 -2.44
N VAL A 61 -3.57 6.71 -1.78
CA VAL A 61 -2.87 5.48 -2.19
C VAL A 61 -3.31 5.02 -3.58
N ALA A 62 -4.62 4.97 -3.85
CA ALA A 62 -5.15 4.59 -5.16
C ALA A 62 -4.67 5.54 -6.27
N ALA A 63 -4.77 6.86 -6.05
CA ALA A 63 -4.31 7.87 -7.01
C ALA A 63 -2.80 7.81 -7.24
N GLY A 64 -2.02 7.47 -6.20
CA GLY A 64 -0.59 7.24 -6.34
C GLY A 64 -0.29 6.03 -7.22
N LEU A 65 -0.94 4.90 -6.95
CA LEU A 65 -0.76 3.69 -7.74
C LEU A 65 -1.19 3.88 -9.20
N ASP A 66 -2.32 4.54 -9.45
CA ASP A 66 -2.81 4.83 -10.79
C ASP A 66 -1.79 5.66 -11.59
N TYR A 67 -1.23 6.70 -10.96
CA TYR A 67 -0.17 7.52 -11.54
C TYR A 67 1.11 6.70 -11.87
N LEU A 68 1.51 5.77 -10.99
CA LEU A 68 2.67 4.91 -11.24
C LEU A 68 2.42 3.95 -12.40
N HIS A 69 1.27 3.30 -12.41
CA HIS A 69 0.90 2.33 -13.44
C HIS A 69 0.79 3.01 -14.81
N GLY A 70 0.19 4.22 -14.86
CA GLY A 70 0.17 5.06 -16.06
C GLY A 70 1.57 5.53 -16.52
N SER A 71 2.56 5.53 -15.61
CA SER A 71 3.96 5.81 -15.91
C SER A 71 4.78 4.53 -16.21
N ASN A 72 4.13 3.39 -16.45
CA ASN A 72 4.73 2.07 -16.66
C ASN A 72 5.66 1.64 -15.51
N MET A 73 5.33 2.02 -14.27
CA MET A 73 6.08 1.65 -13.08
C MET A 73 5.21 0.81 -12.13
N VAL A 74 5.71 -0.37 -11.76
CA VAL A 74 5.13 -1.21 -10.71
C VAL A 74 5.81 -0.84 -9.39
N HIS A 75 5.04 -0.71 -8.31
CA HIS A 75 5.59 -0.43 -7.00
C HIS A 75 6.23 -1.68 -6.36
N GLY A 76 5.52 -2.81 -6.37
CA GLY A 76 6.00 -4.13 -5.96
C GLY A 76 6.26 -4.33 -4.47
N ASN A 77 5.89 -3.37 -3.62
CA ASN A 77 6.07 -3.46 -2.16
C ASN A 77 5.05 -2.58 -1.42
N ILE A 78 3.79 -2.62 -1.83
CA ILE A 78 2.75 -1.83 -1.18
C ILE A 78 2.45 -2.42 0.20
N THR A 79 2.68 -1.62 1.24
CA THR A 79 2.34 -1.95 2.63
C THR A 79 1.90 -0.66 3.33
N SER A 80 1.20 -0.77 4.45
CA SER A 80 0.87 0.43 5.25
C SER A 80 2.11 1.13 5.83
N SER A 81 3.28 0.49 5.87
CA SER A 81 4.54 1.14 6.28
C SER A 81 5.22 1.89 5.12
N ASN A 82 4.87 1.55 3.88
CA ASN A 82 5.33 2.23 2.67
C ASN A 82 4.33 3.29 2.17
N VAL A 83 3.36 3.65 3.01
CA VAL A 83 2.50 4.82 2.83
C VAL A 83 2.84 5.80 3.94
N LEU A 84 3.36 6.97 3.56
CA LEU A 84 3.59 8.07 4.48
C LEU A 84 2.38 9.00 4.52
N VAL A 85 2.15 9.60 5.68
CA VAL A 85 1.11 10.60 5.88
C VAL A 85 1.75 11.98 5.78
N ASP A 86 1.12 12.85 5.01
CA ASP A 86 1.41 14.27 4.93
C ASP A 86 0.15 15.07 5.28
N ILE A 87 0.33 16.30 5.73
CA ILE A 87 -0.76 17.23 6.05
C ILE A 87 -0.46 18.54 5.33
N LYS A 88 -1.30 18.86 4.34
CA LYS A 88 -1.19 20.09 3.56
C LYS A 88 -2.49 20.87 3.66
N GLU A 89 -2.42 22.11 4.10
CA GLU A 89 -3.59 23.00 4.22
C GLU A 89 -4.74 22.40 5.06
N GLY A 90 -4.37 21.62 6.10
CA GLY A 90 -5.34 20.93 6.97
C GLY A 90 -5.91 19.63 6.40
N GLU A 91 -5.55 19.25 5.16
CA GLU A 91 -5.98 18.03 4.51
C GLU A 91 -4.89 16.95 4.58
N TYR A 92 -5.30 15.72 4.87
CA TYR A 92 -4.39 14.58 4.89
C TYR A 92 -4.12 14.06 3.48
N ILE A 93 -2.85 13.84 3.17
CA ILE A 93 -2.42 13.27 1.89
C ILE A 93 -1.62 12.01 2.17
N ALA A 94 -2.05 10.89 1.58
CA ALA A 94 -1.26 9.66 1.59
C ALA A 94 -0.23 9.70 0.46
N ARG A 95 1.04 9.46 0.79
CA ARG A 95 2.14 9.46 -0.16
C ARG A 95 2.86 8.11 -0.16
N LEU A 96 2.93 7.49 -1.32
CA LEU A 96 3.66 6.24 -1.51
C LEU A 96 5.18 6.46 -1.40
N THR A 97 5.88 5.50 -0.83
CA THR A 97 7.35 5.44 -0.73
C THR A 97 7.85 3.99 -0.84
N GLY A 98 9.17 3.78 -0.87
CA GLY A 98 9.75 2.43 -0.86
C GLY A 98 9.76 1.73 -2.21
N PHE A 99 9.75 2.51 -3.30
CA PHE A 99 9.74 2.06 -4.70
C PHE A 99 11.06 1.44 -5.20
N SER A 100 12.08 1.35 -4.35
CA SER A 100 13.46 1.07 -4.76
C SER A 100 13.90 -0.39 -4.61
N LEU A 101 13.01 -1.29 -4.18
CA LEU A 101 13.39 -2.67 -3.82
C LEU A 101 12.78 -3.75 -4.72
N ALA A 102 11.83 -3.44 -5.61
CA ALA A 102 11.12 -4.43 -6.42
C ALA A 102 12.07 -5.34 -7.22
N THR A 103 13.19 -4.82 -7.72
CA THR A 103 14.20 -5.60 -8.46
C THR A 103 15.28 -6.24 -7.57
N ILE A 104 15.57 -5.70 -6.38
CA ILE A 104 16.61 -6.26 -5.49
C ILE A 104 16.20 -7.64 -4.95
N PHE A 105 14.89 -7.88 -4.76
CA PHE A 105 14.38 -9.19 -4.37
C PHE A 105 14.58 -10.26 -5.44
N SER A 106 14.55 -9.92 -6.73
CA SER A 106 14.75 -10.89 -7.81
C SER A 106 16.19 -11.46 -7.82
N GLY A 107 17.17 -10.74 -7.28
CA GLY A 107 18.55 -11.23 -7.11
C GLY A 107 18.78 -11.96 -5.77
N CYS A 108 18.00 -11.64 -4.73
CA CYS A 108 18.11 -12.31 -3.43
C CYS A 108 17.30 -13.62 -3.33
N LEU A 109 16.33 -13.85 -4.23
CA LEU A 109 15.62 -15.12 -4.31
C LEU A 109 16.46 -16.26 -4.92
N GLY A 110 17.56 -15.93 -5.60
CA GLY A 110 18.56 -16.90 -6.07
C GLY A 110 19.61 -17.27 -5.02
N ASP A 111 19.70 -16.49 -3.93
CA ASP A 111 20.51 -16.85 -2.77
C ASP A 111 19.60 -17.53 -1.75
N ARG A 112 20.05 -18.65 -1.19
CA ARG A 112 19.23 -19.55 -0.34
C ARG A 112 18.88 -18.96 1.03
N THR A 113 18.88 -17.63 1.14
CA THR A 113 18.54 -16.87 2.33
C THR A 113 17.12 -16.31 2.22
N PHE A 114 16.14 -17.22 2.24
CA PHE A 114 14.74 -16.95 2.61
C PHE A 114 14.59 -16.28 4.01
N GLY A 115 15.70 -16.01 4.71
CA GLY A 115 15.75 -15.69 6.14
C GLY A 115 16.11 -14.25 6.53
N SER A 116 16.39 -13.32 5.61
CA SER A 116 16.78 -11.95 6.02
C SER A 116 16.13 -10.79 5.27
N ASN A 117 15.67 -10.99 4.03
CA ASN A 117 15.21 -9.88 3.19
C ASN A 117 13.70 -9.78 3.01
N VAL A 118 12.90 -10.83 3.26
CA VAL A 118 11.46 -10.63 3.47
C VAL A 118 11.37 -9.82 4.74
N ARG A 119 11.22 -8.49 4.61
CA ARG A 119 10.99 -7.59 5.74
C ARG A 119 9.90 -8.24 6.58
N THR A 120 10.21 -8.60 7.81
CA THR A 120 9.26 -9.18 8.75
C THR A 120 7.95 -8.38 8.70
N GLY A 121 6.85 -9.10 8.47
CA GLY A 121 5.53 -8.57 8.18
C GLY A 121 5.14 -8.57 6.70
N ALA A 122 6.05 -8.29 5.75
CA ALA A 122 5.73 -7.99 4.32
C ALA A 122 4.85 -9.07 3.65
N ILE A 123 4.96 -10.32 4.12
CA ILE A 123 4.17 -11.47 3.69
C ILE A 123 2.65 -11.23 3.80
N ARG A 124 2.20 -10.38 4.72
CA ARG A 124 0.78 -10.07 4.95
C ARG A 124 0.15 -9.27 3.83
N TRP A 125 0.98 -8.64 2.99
CA TRP A 125 0.54 -7.82 1.85
C TRP A 125 0.84 -8.47 0.51
N ILE A 126 1.62 -9.55 0.47
CA ILE A 126 2.13 -10.12 -0.78
C ILE A 126 1.06 -10.93 -1.52
N ALA A 127 1.03 -10.78 -2.85
CA ALA A 127 0.16 -11.57 -3.71
C ALA A 127 0.68 -13.03 -3.80
N PRO A 128 -0.21 -14.03 -3.80
CA PRO A 128 0.18 -15.44 -3.77
C PRO A 128 1.02 -15.86 -4.98
N GLU A 129 0.80 -15.25 -6.14
CA GLU A 129 1.58 -15.51 -7.35
C GLU A 129 3.07 -15.12 -7.22
N LEU A 130 3.43 -14.18 -6.34
CA LEU A 130 4.83 -13.83 -6.07
C LEU A 130 5.56 -14.84 -5.20
N LEU A 131 4.83 -15.74 -4.54
CA LEU A 131 5.39 -16.76 -3.63
C LEU A 131 5.56 -18.13 -4.30
N LYS A 132 5.00 -18.31 -5.49
CA LYS A 132 5.13 -19.57 -6.23
C LYS A 132 6.56 -19.68 -6.74
N VAL A 133 7.24 -20.76 -6.37
CA VAL A 133 8.55 -21.10 -6.93
C VAL A 133 8.31 -21.45 -8.39
N HIS A 134 8.89 -20.66 -9.29
CA HIS A 134 8.83 -20.90 -10.71
C HIS A 134 10.19 -21.36 -11.20
N ASP A 135 10.22 -22.39 -12.05
CA ASP A 135 11.44 -22.86 -12.73
C ASP A 135 12.02 -21.80 -13.69
N GLN A 136 11.28 -20.72 -13.95
CA GLN A 136 11.73 -19.59 -14.75
C GLN A 136 11.79 -18.29 -13.91
N PRO A 137 12.89 -17.52 -14.03
CA PRO A 137 13.10 -16.30 -13.25
C PRO A 137 12.10 -15.16 -13.53
N ALA A 138 11.33 -15.24 -14.63
CA ALA A 138 10.40 -14.18 -15.03
C ALA A 138 9.02 -14.24 -14.35
N ASN A 139 8.62 -15.39 -13.80
CA ASN A 139 7.24 -15.58 -13.33
C ASN A 139 6.99 -15.11 -11.88
N GLY A 140 8.03 -14.67 -11.16
CA GLY A 140 7.93 -14.14 -9.79
C GLY A 140 8.10 -12.62 -9.68
N ALA A 141 8.08 -11.89 -10.81
CA ALA A 141 8.28 -10.45 -10.80
C ALA A 141 7.00 -9.69 -10.38
N PRO A 142 7.12 -8.59 -9.61
CA PRO A 142 5.98 -7.72 -9.34
C PRO A 142 5.31 -7.19 -10.61
N THR A 143 3.98 -7.19 -10.60
CA THR A 143 3.13 -6.64 -11.67
C THR A 143 2.15 -5.60 -11.12
N THR A 144 1.48 -4.85 -12.00
CA THR A 144 0.40 -3.93 -11.61
C THR A 144 -0.72 -4.66 -10.84
N GLN A 145 -1.03 -5.91 -11.21
CA GLN A 145 -2.01 -6.72 -10.51
C GLN A 145 -1.56 -7.13 -9.10
N THR A 146 -0.26 -7.32 -8.88
CA THR A 146 0.27 -7.58 -7.53
C THR A 146 0.19 -6.34 -6.64
N ASP A 147 0.35 -5.13 -7.20
CA ASP A 147 0.11 -3.88 -6.47
C ASP A 147 -1.35 -3.72 -6.07
N ILE A 148 -2.30 -4.09 -6.95
CA ILE A 148 -3.75 -4.06 -6.65
C ILE A 148 -4.10 -5.01 -5.49
N TYR A 149 -3.49 -6.20 -5.47
CA TYR A 149 -3.67 -7.14 -4.36
C TYR A 149 -3.18 -6.54 -3.04
N SER A 150 -1.94 -6.02 -3.03
CA SER A 150 -1.36 -5.39 -1.83
C SER A 150 -2.13 -4.15 -1.41
N PHE A 151 -2.69 -3.39 -2.36
CA PHE A 151 -3.59 -2.28 -2.09
C PHE A 151 -4.88 -2.74 -1.39
N GLY A 152 -5.49 -3.85 -1.81
CA GLY A 152 -6.62 -4.47 -1.09
C GLY A 152 -6.29 -4.75 0.38
N ARG A 153 -5.09 -5.27 0.66
CA ARG A 153 -4.60 -5.49 2.04
C ARG A 153 -4.42 -4.20 2.83
N VAL A 154 -3.99 -3.11 2.18
CA VAL A 154 -3.92 -1.78 2.82
C VAL A 154 -5.33 -1.23 3.09
N MET A 155 -6.28 -1.38 2.17
CA MET A 155 -7.67 -1.00 2.40
C MET A 155 -8.26 -1.73 3.59
N PHE A 156 -8.06 -3.05 3.68
CA PHE A 156 -8.45 -3.85 4.84
C PHE A 156 -7.87 -3.30 6.15
N HIS A 157 -6.56 -3.00 6.17
CA HIS A 157 -5.91 -2.47 7.37
C HIS A 157 -6.51 -1.12 7.78
N VAL A 158 -6.75 -0.22 6.81
CA VAL A 158 -7.39 1.08 7.08
C VAL A 158 -8.82 0.91 7.61
N LEU A 159 -9.58 -0.03 7.05
CA LEU A 159 -10.99 -0.29 7.36
C LEU A 159 -11.22 -1.03 8.68
N THR A 160 -10.22 -1.76 9.16
CA THR A 160 -10.34 -2.55 10.38
C THR A 160 -9.49 -1.99 11.51
N LEU A 161 -8.51 -1.13 11.17
CA LEU A 161 -7.40 -0.73 12.04
C LEU A 161 -6.57 -1.93 12.54
N VAL A 162 -6.74 -3.10 11.90
CA VAL A 162 -6.07 -4.35 12.26
C VAL A 162 -5.20 -4.79 11.09
N ILE A 163 -3.94 -5.11 11.39
CA ILE A 163 -3.01 -5.63 10.39
C ILE A 163 -3.56 -6.96 9.84
N PRO A 164 -3.47 -7.22 8.52
CA PRO A 164 -3.85 -8.53 7.98
C PRO A 164 -3.11 -9.66 8.72
N TRP A 165 -3.87 -10.66 9.20
CA TRP A 165 -3.36 -11.79 9.98
C TRP A 165 -2.69 -11.45 11.32
N ASN A 166 -3.07 -10.34 11.97
CA ASN A 166 -2.39 -9.75 13.14
C ASN A 166 -2.00 -10.74 14.26
N ASP A 167 -2.75 -11.81 14.44
CA ASP A 167 -2.60 -12.84 15.47
C ASP A 167 -1.67 -14.00 15.09
N MET A 168 -1.16 -14.03 13.86
CA MET A 168 -0.36 -15.15 13.33
C MET A 168 1.08 -14.74 13.07
N ASN A 169 2.02 -15.68 13.21
CA ASN A 169 3.40 -15.47 12.77
C ASN A 169 3.52 -15.55 11.23
N ASP A 170 4.57 -14.95 10.67
CA ASP A 170 4.74 -14.83 9.22
C ASP A 170 4.85 -16.19 8.50
N ILE A 171 5.39 -17.23 9.15
CA ILE A 171 5.50 -18.59 8.57
C ILE A 171 4.11 -19.22 8.42
N VAL A 172 3.25 -19.06 9.42
CA VAL A 172 1.86 -19.55 9.38
C VAL A 172 1.07 -18.78 8.31
N VAL A 173 1.25 -17.47 8.21
CA VAL A 173 0.64 -16.65 7.15
C VAL A 173 1.06 -17.14 5.77
N LEU A 174 2.37 -17.35 5.56
CA LEU A 174 2.90 -17.91 4.31
C LEU A 174 2.24 -19.26 3.97
N GLN A 175 2.17 -20.18 4.92
CA GLN A 175 1.54 -21.50 4.70
C GLN A 175 0.06 -21.39 4.31
N ARG A 176 -0.70 -20.50 4.95
CA ARG A 176 -2.11 -20.26 4.60
C ARG A 176 -2.28 -19.70 3.20
N ILE A 177 -1.48 -18.68 2.84
CA ILE A 177 -1.51 -18.09 1.49
C ILE A 177 -1.21 -19.18 0.44
N LEU A 178 -0.22 -20.04 0.67
CA LEU A 178 0.14 -21.12 -0.26
C LEU A 178 -0.95 -22.20 -0.38
N ARG A 179 -1.77 -22.40 0.66
CA ARG A 179 -2.93 -23.30 0.65
C ARG A 179 -4.18 -22.69 0.01
N GLY A 180 -4.13 -21.40 -0.37
CA GLY A 180 -5.29 -20.68 -0.88
C GLY A 180 -6.29 -20.27 0.21
N GLU A 181 -5.88 -20.29 1.49
CA GLU A 181 -6.67 -19.78 2.60
C GLU A 181 -6.53 -18.26 2.71
N ASP A 182 -7.64 -17.55 2.92
CA ASP A 182 -7.64 -16.09 3.06
C ASP A 182 -8.44 -15.61 4.29
N ILE A 183 -8.27 -14.33 4.64
CA ILE A 183 -8.98 -13.61 5.68
C ILE A 183 -10.48 -13.61 5.36
N SER A 184 -11.28 -14.00 6.34
CA SER A 184 -12.74 -13.91 6.26
C SER A 184 -13.22 -12.50 6.61
N ARG A 185 -14.41 -12.13 6.10
CA ARG A 185 -15.01 -10.82 6.37
C ARG A 185 -15.13 -10.56 7.88
N PRO A 186 -14.52 -9.49 8.41
CA PRO A 186 -14.70 -9.10 9.81
C PRO A 186 -16.16 -8.78 10.12
N ALA A 187 -16.64 -9.21 11.29
CA ALA A 187 -17.99 -8.90 11.78
C ALA A 187 -18.02 -7.53 12.49
N THR A 188 -17.60 -6.47 11.80
CA THR A 188 -17.61 -5.09 12.34
C THR A 188 -18.71 -4.25 11.67
N PRO A 189 -19.35 -3.31 12.40
CA PRO A 189 -20.39 -2.45 11.83
C PRO A 189 -19.92 -1.63 10.63
N ASP A 190 -18.64 -1.25 10.62
CA ASP A 190 -18.03 -0.49 9.54
C ASP A 190 -17.72 -1.32 8.29
N MET A 191 -17.63 -2.66 8.40
CA MET A 191 -17.34 -3.57 7.30
C MET A 191 -18.63 -4.07 6.63
N THR A 192 -19.31 -3.18 5.90
CA THR A 192 -20.50 -3.56 5.14
C THR A 192 -20.17 -4.58 4.03
N THR A 193 -21.17 -5.34 3.58
CA THR A 193 -21.01 -6.29 2.46
C THR A 193 -20.41 -5.63 1.22
N ALA A 194 -20.85 -4.41 0.89
CA ALA A 194 -20.34 -3.68 -0.26
C ALA A 194 -18.85 -3.34 -0.10
N ARG A 195 -18.44 -2.83 1.07
CA ARG A 195 -17.02 -2.51 1.35
C ARG A 195 -16.15 -3.75 1.32
N TRP A 196 -16.63 -4.85 1.90
CA TRP A 196 -15.93 -6.12 1.86
C TRP A 196 -15.73 -6.64 0.44
N ASN A 197 -16.79 -6.66 -0.37
CA ASN A 197 -16.72 -7.17 -1.74
C ASN A 197 -15.69 -6.40 -2.58
N GLU A 198 -15.60 -5.08 -2.39
CA GLU A 198 -14.62 -4.23 -3.07
C GLU A 198 -13.18 -4.57 -2.66
N ILE A 199 -12.91 -4.65 -1.34
CA ILE A 199 -11.59 -5.10 -0.85
C ILE A 199 -11.27 -6.49 -1.36
N ALA A 200 -12.24 -7.39 -1.29
CA ALA A 200 -12.08 -8.80 -1.64
C ALA A 200 -11.80 -9.00 -3.12
N GLN A 201 -12.36 -8.14 -3.97
CA GLN A 201 -12.07 -8.14 -5.39
C GLN A 201 -10.63 -7.73 -5.69
N CYS A 202 -10.11 -6.70 -4.99
CA CYS A 202 -8.72 -6.26 -5.15
C CYS A 202 -7.70 -7.36 -4.86
N TRP A 203 -7.96 -8.22 -3.87
CA TRP A 203 -7.06 -9.31 -3.50
C TRP A 203 -7.51 -10.70 -3.99
N SER A 204 -8.32 -10.77 -5.05
CA SER A 204 -8.81 -12.04 -5.59
C SER A 204 -7.66 -12.99 -5.98
N SER A 205 -7.87 -14.29 -5.76
CA SER A 205 -6.97 -15.35 -6.24
C SER A 205 -6.94 -15.42 -7.76
N ASP A 206 -8.04 -15.06 -8.43
CA ASP A 206 -8.07 -14.82 -9.87
C ASP A 206 -7.50 -13.43 -10.16
N VAL A 207 -6.28 -13.42 -10.71
CA VAL A 207 -5.55 -12.20 -11.09
C VAL A 207 -6.34 -11.35 -12.08
N SER A 208 -7.09 -11.97 -12.99
CA SER A 208 -7.84 -11.27 -14.04
C SER A 208 -9.13 -10.60 -13.52
N ALA A 209 -9.65 -11.09 -12.39
CA ALA A 209 -10.83 -10.54 -11.74
C ALA A 209 -10.56 -9.28 -10.90
N ARG A 210 -9.28 -8.96 -10.65
CA ARG A 210 -8.89 -7.77 -9.88
C ARG A 210 -9.15 -6.51 -10.70
N PRO A 211 -9.75 -5.46 -10.11
CA PRO A 211 -10.15 -4.27 -10.84
C PRO A 211 -8.93 -3.41 -11.21
N PRO A 212 -8.95 -2.67 -12.33
CA PRO A 212 -8.00 -1.59 -12.57
C PRO A 212 -8.17 -0.48 -11.51
N LEU A 213 -7.12 0.30 -11.27
CA LEU A 213 -7.14 1.39 -10.28
C LEU A 213 -8.04 2.57 -10.67
N CYS A 214 -8.40 2.69 -11.96
CA CYS A 214 -9.24 3.76 -12.51
C CYS A 214 -10.49 3.22 -13.24
N PRO A 215 -11.68 3.81 -13.06
CA PRO A 215 -12.21 4.44 -11.87
C PRO A 215 -12.85 3.38 -10.97
N LEU A 216 -12.62 3.51 -9.67
CA LEU A 216 -13.53 3.00 -8.64
C LEU A 216 -14.88 3.74 -8.78
N ALA A 217 -15.63 3.43 -9.85
CA ALA A 217 -16.98 3.88 -10.15
C ALA A 217 -17.86 3.65 -8.92
N PRO A 218 -18.82 4.56 -8.67
CA PRO A 218 -19.12 5.13 -7.35
C PRO A 218 -18.93 4.10 -6.23
N SER A 219 -17.67 3.88 -5.85
CA SER A 219 -17.34 2.86 -4.87
C SER A 219 -18.03 3.26 -3.58
N PRO A 220 -18.87 2.43 -2.95
CA PRO A 220 -19.53 2.81 -1.70
C PRO A 220 -18.51 3.16 -0.60
N VAL A 221 -17.32 2.55 -0.66
CA VAL A 221 -16.15 2.90 0.16
C VAL A 221 -15.69 4.33 -0.12
N LEU A 222 -15.56 4.73 -1.39
CA LEU A 222 -15.01 6.02 -1.80
C LEU A 222 -16.03 7.15 -2.03
N ALA A 223 -17.32 6.83 -2.21
CA ALA A 223 -18.43 7.73 -2.49
C ALA A 223 -19.11 8.23 -1.20
N SER A 224 -19.09 7.43 -0.12
CA SER A 224 -19.51 7.89 1.22
C SER A 224 -18.63 9.02 1.79
N LEU A 225 -17.54 9.37 1.10
CA LEU A 225 -16.54 10.37 1.47
C LEU A 225 -16.95 11.82 1.15
N THR A 226 -17.73 12.08 0.10
CA THR A 226 -18.13 13.43 -0.31
C THR A 226 -19.21 14.02 0.60
N LEU A 227 -20.14 13.20 1.09
CA LEU A 227 -21.31 13.66 1.84
C LEU A 227 -21.02 13.95 3.34
N ARG A 228 -20.00 13.34 3.95
CA ARG A 228 -19.67 13.58 5.38
C ARG A 228 -18.68 14.73 5.63
N HIS A 229 -17.70 14.95 4.74
CA HIS A 229 -16.81 16.11 4.85
C HIS A 229 -17.55 17.45 4.64
N ALA A 230 -18.60 17.47 3.81
CA ALA A 230 -19.46 18.65 3.64
C ALA A 230 -20.25 19.00 4.91
N ARG A 231 -20.72 17.99 5.67
CA ARG A 231 -21.48 18.21 6.91
C ARG A 231 -20.61 18.71 8.07
N LEU A 232 -19.36 18.24 8.17
CA LEU A 232 -18.43 18.69 9.22
C LEU A 232 -17.87 20.10 8.96
N ARG A 233 -17.71 20.52 7.70
CA ARG A 233 -17.36 21.91 7.37
C ARG A 233 -18.50 22.88 7.68
N HIS A 234 -19.75 22.48 7.43
CA HIS A 234 -20.92 23.31 7.77
C HIS A 234 -21.18 23.44 9.28
N SER A 235 -20.85 22.43 10.09
CA SER A 235 -20.99 22.54 11.55
C SER A 235 -19.94 23.45 12.18
N HIS A 236 -18.74 23.56 11.61
CA HIS A 236 -17.72 24.48 12.10
C HIS A 236 -17.94 25.93 11.64
N SER A 237 -18.58 26.17 10.49
CA SER A 237 -18.94 27.54 10.06
C SER A 237 -20.13 28.13 10.84
N LEU A 238 -21.02 27.29 11.39
CA LEU A 238 -22.16 27.72 12.20
C LEU A 238 -21.84 27.88 13.70
N SER A 239 -20.64 27.51 14.13
CA SER A 239 -20.16 27.68 15.52
C SER A 239 -19.30 28.94 15.70
N MET A 240 -19.04 29.70 14.64
CA MET A 240 -18.29 30.97 14.66
C MET A 240 -19.09 32.15 14.08
N ALA A 241 -20.43 32.01 14.01
CA ALA A 241 -21.35 33.08 13.62
C ALA A 241 -22.31 33.38 14.79
#